data_AF-A0A383WHP9-F1
#
_entry.id   AF-A0A383WHP9-F1
#
_cell.length_a   1.000
_cell.length_b   1.000
_cell.length_c   1.000
_cell.angle_alpha   90.00
_cell.angle_beta   90.00
_cell.angle_gamma   90.00
#
_symmetry.space_group_name_H-M   'P 1'
#
loop_
_entity.id
_entity.type
_entity.pdbx_description
1 polymer ?
#
loop_
_entity_poly.entity_id
_entity_poly.type
_entity_poly.pdbx_seq_one_letter_code
_entity_poly.pdbx_strand_id
1 'polypeptide(L)'
;MSGKTQSINHYLVNRNWYLVDCPGYGYAKVSQAKRADWHRMTQQYFMRRGTLVDILLLVDASLPPKEADLAGAEWLLQRNLPLTLVFTKIDKAKQQQAGPAGNILAFRAGLQAAGLAVPAHFATSAAKKLGAQQLLQYLAQRRAHAAQQQQKLLQHSIS
;
A
#
# COMPACT_ATOMS: atom_id res chain seq x y z
N MET A 1 -27.22 -0.82 16.93
CA MET A 1 -25.75 -0.81 17.12
C MET A 1 -25.10 -1.71 16.07
N SER A 2 -24.06 -1.23 15.38
CA SER A 2 -23.11 -2.08 14.65
C SER A 2 -21.73 -1.46 14.81
N GLY A 3 -21.10 -1.78 15.94
CA GLY A 3 -19.67 -1.64 16.11
C GLY A 3 -18.99 -2.71 15.26
N LYS A 4 -18.46 -2.33 14.10
CA LYS A 4 -17.47 -3.15 13.41
C LYS A 4 -16.11 -2.57 13.77
N THR A 5 -15.54 -3.04 14.86
CA THR A 5 -14.10 -2.93 15.12
C THR A 5 -13.41 -3.51 13.88
N GLN A 6 -12.81 -2.65 13.06
CA GLN A 6 -12.02 -3.13 11.94
C GLN A 6 -10.66 -3.55 12.48
N SER A 7 -10.43 -4.86 12.56
CA SER A 7 -9.19 -5.45 13.05
C SER A 7 -8.09 -5.39 11.99
N ILE A 8 -6.83 -5.34 12.42
CA ILE A 8 -5.69 -5.65 11.56
C ILE A 8 -5.59 -7.17 11.49
N ASN A 9 -5.71 -7.73 10.29
CA ASN A 9 -5.75 -9.19 10.09
C ASN A 9 -4.39 -9.70 9.59
N HIS A 10 -3.83 -10.71 10.27
CA HIS A 10 -2.55 -11.32 9.91
C HIS A 10 -2.76 -12.69 9.25
N TYR A 11 -2.23 -12.85 8.04
CA TYR A 11 -2.26 -14.11 7.29
C TYR A 11 -0.85 -14.68 7.20
N LEU A 12 -0.61 -15.82 7.83
CA LEU A 12 0.67 -16.52 7.76
C LEU A 12 0.80 -17.22 6.40
N VAL A 13 1.82 -16.86 5.64
CA VAL A 13 2.09 -17.41 4.31
C VAL A 13 3.36 -18.25 4.35
N ASN A 14 3.28 -19.47 3.81
CA ASN A 14 4.37 -20.46 3.75
C ASN A 14 5.09 -20.65 5.10
N ARG A 15 4.36 -20.46 6.22
CA ARG A 15 4.86 -20.53 7.60
C ARG A 15 6.08 -19.64 7.90
N ASN A 16 6.33 -18.62 7.08
CA ASN A 16 7.58 -17.86 7.14
C ASN A 16 7.36 -16.34 7.24
N TRP A 17 6.24 -15.82 6.74
CA TRP A 17 5.99 -14.38 6.73
C TRP A 17 4.50 -14.08 6.80
N TYR A 18 4.16 -12.84 7.18
CA TYR A 18 2.78 -12.40 7.30
C TYR A 18 2.42 -11.44 6.16
N LEU A 19 1.28 -11.68 5.53
CA LEU A 19 0.54 -10.65 4.81
C LEU A 19 -0.46 -10.04 5.78
N VAL A 20 -0.51 -8.72 5.85
CA VAL A 20 -1.32 -8.01 6.85
C VAL A 20 -2.34 -7.14 6.14
N ASP A 21 -3.61 -7.45 6.34
CA ASP A 21 -4.72 -6.64 5.84
C ASP A 21 -5.08 -5.59 6.87
N CYS A 22 -4.95 -4.33 6.47
CA CYS A 22 -5.22 -3.17 7.32
C CYS A 22 -6.62 -2.63 7.01
N PRO A 23 -7.30 -2.04 8.01
CA PRO A 23 -8.55 -1.36 7.74
C PRO A 23 -8.36 -0.28 6.67
N GLY A 24 -9.28 -0.22 5.71
CA GLY A 24 -9.18 0.74 4.61
C GLY A 24 -9.17 2.19 5.10
N TYR A 25 -8.23 2.97 4.57
CA TYR A 25 -8.06 4.40 4.92
C TYR A 25 -9.18 5.30 4.35
N GLY A 26 -9.90 4.82 3.33
CA GLY A 26 -11.05 5.50 2.74
C GLY A 26 -12.34 4.75 3.01
N TYR A 27 -13.16 5.22 3.97
CA TYR A 27 -14.55 4.77 4.05
C TYR A 27 -15.53 5.94 4.22
N ALA A 28 -16.33 6.13 3.17
CA ALA A 28 -17.42 7.10 3.02
C ALA A 28 -18.64 6.86 3.94
N LYS A 29 -18.56 5.94 4.90
CA LYS A 29 -19.71 5.52 5.74
C LYS A 29 -19.41 5.41 7.23
N VAL A 30 -18.26 5.93 7.68
CA VAL A 30 -17.85 5.89 9.10
C VAL A 30 -17.68 7.30 9.64
N SER A 31 -18.06 7.49 10.91
CA SER A 31 -17.96 8.79 11.57
C SER A 31 -16.52 9.29 11.55
N GLN A 32 -16.35 10.61 11.51
CA GLN A 32 -15.03 11.25 11.46
C GLN A 32 -14.11 10.79 12.61
N ALA A 33 -14.67 10.63 13.81
CA ALA A 33 -13.94 10.11 14.97
C ALA A 33 -13.42 8.68 14.77
N LYS A 34 -14.24 7.76 14.23
CA LYS A 34 -13.80 6.37 13.96
C LYS A 34 -12.74 6.31 12.85
N ARG A 35 -12.82 7.19 11.85
CA ARG A 35 -11.76 7.33 10.83
C ARG A 35 -10.44 7.75 11.47
N ALA A 36 -10.47 8.76 12.34
CA ALA A 36 -9.27 9.24 13.03
C ALA A 36 -8.62 8.16 13.90
N ASP A 37 -9.41 7.40 14.66
CA ASP A 37 -8.90 6.29 15.48
C ASP A 37 -8.25 5.18 14.64
N TRP A 38 -8.83 4.84 13.49
CA TRP A 38 -8.26 3.83 12.60
C TRP A 38 -6.99 4.31 11.91
N HIS A 39 -6.98 5.56 11.44
CA HIS A 39 -5.76 6.18 10.96
C HIS A 39 -4.67 6.09 12.02
N ARG A 40 -4.96 6.46 13.27
CA ARG A 40 -3.99 6.37 14.37
C ARG A 40 -3.50 4.95 14.58
N MET A 41 -4.37 3.95 14.61
CA MET A 41 -3.99 2.54 14.81
C MET A 41 -3.09 2.03 13.67
N THR A 42 -3.48 2.26 12.42
CA THR A 42 -2.71 1.84 11.24
C THR A 42 -1.36 2.56 11.15
N GLN A 43 -1.33 3.86 11.44
CA GLN A 43 -0.09 4.64 11.49
C GLN A 43 0.84 4.14 12.59
N GLN A 44 0.33 3.87 13.80
CA GLN A 44 1.11 3.29 14.88
C GLN A 44 1.64 1.91 14.51
N TYR A 45 0.85 1.08 13.83
CA TYR A 45 1.28 -0.22 13.35
C TYR A 45 2.47 -0.09 12.38
N PHE A 46 2.37 0.78 11.37
CA PHE A 46 3.46 0.99 10.41
C PHE A 46 4.73 1.54 11.07
N MET A 47 4.59 2.50 12.00
CA MET A 47 5.74 3.14 12.63
C MET A 47 6.48 2.25 13.64
N ARG A 48 5.78 1.33 14.31
CA ARG A 48 6.38 0.51 15.38
C ARG A 48 6.87 -0.84 14.90
N ARG A 49 6.48 -1.28 13.70
CA ARG A 49 6.78 -2.62 13.21
C ARG A 49 8.16 -2.67 12.54
N GLY A 50 9.19 -2.98 13.31
CA GLY A 50 10.57 -3.13 12.79
C GLY A 50 10.74 -4.24 11.74
N THR A 51 9.81 -5.21 11.65
CA THR A 51 9.82 -6.26 10.61
C THR A 51 9.02 -5.89 9.36
N LEU A 52 8.61 -4.63 9.21
CA LEU A 52 7.82 -4.17 8.07
C LEU A 52 8.71 -4.11 6.82
N VAL A 53 8.37 -4.90 5.80
CA VAL A 53 9.14 -4.96 4.55
C VAL A 53 8.62 -3.97 3.52
N ASP A 54 7.31 -3.86 3.38
CA ASP A 54 6.66 -3.02 2.36
C ASP A 54 5.21 -2.71 2.76
N ILE A 55 4.70 -1.57 2.30
CA ILE A 55 3.30 -1.19 2.40
C ILE A 55 2.74 -1.14 0.98
N LEU A 56 1.67 -1.90 0.73
CA LEU A 56 0.98 -1.91 -0.56
C LEU A 56 -0.23 -0.98 -0.50
N LEU A 57 -0.11 0.21 -1.11
CA LEU A 57 -1.24 1.12 -1.23
C LEU A 57 -2.05 0.76 -2.48
N LEU A 58 -3.24 0.19 -2.28
CA LEU A 58 -4.14 -0.21 -3.36
C LEU A 58 -4.94 1.01 -3.83
N VAL A 59 -4.69 1.46 -5.06
CA VAL A 59 -5.37 2.60 -5.68
C VAL A 59 -6.29 2.08 -6.79
N ASP A 60 -7.54 2.53 -6.83
CA ASP A 60 -8.47 2.16 -7.90
C ASP A 60 -8.18 2.98 -9.16
N ALA A 61 -7.56 2.36 -10.17
CA ALA A 61 -7.18 3.08 -11.39
C ALA A 61 -8.39 3.45 -12.26
N SER A 62 -9.56 2.83 -12.04
CA SER A 62 -10.75 3.13 -12.83
C SER A 62 -11.36 4.50 -12.52
N LEU A 63 -10.94 5.12 -11.42
CA LEU A 63 -11.40 6.43 -10.96
C LEU A 63 -10.26 7.45 -11.00
N PRO A 64 -10.57 8.76 -11.17
CA PRO A 64 -9.57 9.80 -10.98
C PRO A 64 -8.89 9.70 -9.61
N PRO A 65 -7.63 10.15 -9.49
CA PRO A 65 -6.92 10.21 -8.23
C PRO A 65 -7.78 10.86 -7.13
N LYS A 66 -7.99 10.14 -6.04
CA LYS A 66 -8.71 10.67 -4.89
C LYS A 66 -7.72 11.38 -3.97
N GLU A 67 -8.15 12.50 -3.39
CA GLU A 67 -7.36 13.23 -2.40
C GLU A 67 -6.90 12.35 -1.24
N ALA A 68 -7.76 11.43 -0.77
CA ALA A 68 -7.40 10.50 0.30
C ALA A 68 -6.29 9.51 -0.08
N ASP A 69 -6.23 9.08 -1.35
CA ASP A 69 -5.20 8.17 -1.84
C ASP A 69 -3.86 8.91 -1.96
N LEU A 70 -3.88 10.14 -2.49
CA LEU A 70 -2.69 11.01 -2.59
C LEU A 70 -2.15 11.39 -1.21
N ALA A 71 -3.01 11.88 -0.31
CA ALA A 71 -2.61 12.22 1.06
C ALA A 71 -2.06 11.02 1.84
N GLY A 72 -2.62 9.82 1.61
CA GLY A 72 -2.11 8.58 2.19
C GLY A 72 -0.70 8.24 1.69
N ALA A 73 -0.48 8.32 0.37
CA ALA A 73 0.84 8.12 -0.22
C ALA A 73 1.85 9.17 0.25
N GLU A 74 1.47 10.44 0.27
CA GLU A 74 2.30 11.55 0.76
C GLU A 74 2.76 11.33 2.20
N TRP A 75 1.83 10.98 3.10
CA TRP A 75 2.14 10.71 4.50
C TRP A 75 3.13 9.55 4.68
N LEU A 76 2.97 8.47 3.90
CA LEU A 76 3.87 7.32 3.93
C LEU A 76 5.28 7.70 3.45
N LEU A 77 5.36 8.43 2.34
CA LEU A 77 6.62 8.86 1.73
C LEU A 77 7.38 9.86 2.61
N GLN A 78 6.71 10.86 3.16
CA GLN A 78 7.31 11.86 4.06
C GLN A 78 7.89 11.24 5.34
N ARG A 79 7.38 10.08 5.74
CA ARG A 79 7.88 9.32 6.89
C ARG A 79 8.93 8.27 6.54
N ASN A 80 9.39 8.24 5.30
CA ASN A 80 10.34 7.27 4.78
C ASN A 80 9.87 5.81 5.01
N LEU A 81 8.56 5.57 5.01
CA LEU A 81 8.03 4.22 5.11
C LEU A 81 8.15 3.53 3.74
N PRO A 82 8.50 2.22 3.70
CA PRO A 82 8.59 1.49 2.45
C PRO A 82 7.20 1.41 1.82
N LEU A 83 7.06 1.95 0.61
CA LEU A 83 5.79 2.05 -0.10
C LEU A 83 5.94 1.50 -1.51
N THR A 84 4.95 0.70 -1.92
CA THR A 84 4.71 0.29 -3.29
C THR A 84 3.25 0.59 -3.65
N LEU A 85 3.02 1.30 -4.75
CA LEU A 85 1.66 1.59 -5.24
C LEU A 85 1.14 0.42 -6.08
N VAL A 86 -0.10 0.01 -5.86
CA VAL A 86 -0.75 -1.02 -6.66
C VAL A 86 -2.03 -0.45 -7.26
N PHE A 87 -1.97 -0.08 -8.52
CA PHE A 87 -3.09 0.40 -9.30
C PHE A 87 -3.96 -0.78 -9.73
N THR A 88 -5.12 -0.91 -9.10
CA THR A 88 -6.07 -2.00 -9.31
C THR A 88 -7.11 -1.66 -10.38
N LYS A 89 -7.83 -2.68 -10.87
CA LYS A 89 -8.96 -2.57 -11.80
C LYS A 89 -8.63 -1.93 -13.14
N ILE A 90 -7.41 -2.17 -13.65
CA ILE A 90 -6.97 -1.66 -14.96
C ILE A 90 -7.77 -2.21 -16.14
N ASP A 91 -8.55 -3.28 -15.91
CA ASP A 91 -9.46 -3.88 -16.90
C ASP A 91 -10.71 -3.03 -17.15
N LYS A 92 -11.03 -2.09 -16.25
CA LYS A 92 -12.18 -1.23 -16.42
C LYS A 92 -11.89 -0.25 -17.57
N ALA A 93 -12.67 -0.38 -18.64
CA ALA A 93 -12.66 0.57 -19.75
C ALA A 93 -12.93 2.00 -19.24
N LYS A 94 -12.72 3.01 -20.10
CA LYS A 94 -13.00 4.43 -19.83
C LYS A 94 -14.41 4.61 -19.25
N GLN A 95 -14.54 4.57 -17.92
CA GLN A 95 -15.73 5.04 -17.22
C GLN A 95 -15.71 6.58 -17.11
N GLN A 96 -14.53 7.21 -17.31
CA GLN A 96 -14.31 8.67 -17.37
C GLN A 96 -13.25 9.02 -18.44
N GLN A 97 -13.09 10.32 -18.75
CA GLN A 97 -12.34 10.86 -19.91
C GLN A 97 -10.94 10.24 -20.14
N ALA A 98 -10.15 10.03 -19.08
CA ALA A 98 -8.75 9.60 -19.18
C ALA A 98 -8.53 8.07 -19.14
N GLY A 99 -9.43 7.31 -18.51
CA GLY A 99 -9.30 5.86 -18.28
C GLY A 99 -8.15 5.47 -17.33
N PRO A 100 -7.93 4.16 -17.06
CA PRO A 100 -6.95 3.71 -16.08
C PRO A 100 -5.53 4.22 -16.30
N ALA A 101 -5.03 4.17 -17.54
CA ALA A 101 -3.69 4.66 -17.86
C ALA A 101 -3.54 6.16 -17.55
N GLY A 102 -4.54 6.98 -17.93
CA GLY A 102 -4.53 8.41 -17.66
C GLY A 102 -4.64 8.74 -16.16
N ASN A 103 -5.47 8.00 -15.42
CA ASN A 103 -5.59 8.17 -13.97
C ASN A 103 -4.30 7.81 -13.22
N ILE A 104 -3.58 6.78 -13.67
CA ILE A 104 -2.25 6.42 -13.13
C ILE A 104 -1.25 7.56 -13.37
N LEU A 105 -1.23 8.13 -14.58
CA LEU A 105 -0.37 9.27 -14.90
C LEU A 105 -0.71 10.49 -14.04
N ALA A 106 -2.00 10.80 -13.87
CA ALA A 106 -2.46 11.89 -13.02
C ALA A 106 -2.07 11.69 -11.55
N PHE A 107 -2.19 10.46 -11.02
CA PHE A 107 -1.76 10.14 -9.65
C PHE A 107 -0.26 10.40 -9.46
N ARG A 108 0.55 9.93 -10.41
CA ARG A 108 2.01 10.12 -10.40
C ARG A 108 2.38 11.60 -10.48
N ALA A 109 1.73 12.35 -11.35
CA ALA A 109 1.91 13.79 -11.46
C ALA A 109 1.54 14.51 -10.17
N GLY A 110 0.49 14.08 -9.46
CA GLY A 110 0.12 14.59 -8.14
C GLY A 110 1.24 14.45 -7.11
N LEU A 111 1.85 13.26 -7.01
CA LEU A 111 2.99 13.03 -6.12
C LEU A 111 4.21 13.91 -6.50
N GLN A 112 4.49 14.02 -7.79
CA GLN A 112 5.61 14.84 -8.28
C GLN A 112 5.39 16.33 -8.02
N ALA A 113 4.16 16.82 -8.19
CA ALA A 113 3.78 18.20 -7.86
C ALA A 113 3.92 18.49 -6.36
N ALA A 114 3.73 17.50 -5.50
CA ALA A 114 4.01 17.57 -4.07
C ALA A 114 5.53 17.45 -3.74
N GLY A 115 6.41 17.39 -4.74
CA GLY A 115 7.86 17.26 -4.55
C GLY A 115 8.32 15.86 -4.12
N LEU A 116 7.47 14.84 -4.27
CA LEU A 116 7.76 13.47 -3.84
C LEU A 116 8.18 12.59 -5.02
N ALA A 117 9.15 11.72 -4.76
CA ALA A 117 9.54 10.68 -5.70
C ALA A 117 8.39 9.66 -5.84
N VAL A 118 8.12 9.24 -7.08
CA VAL A 118 7.14 8.18 -7.35
C VAL A 118 7.76 6.84 -6.95
N PRO A 119 7.17 6.09 -5.99
CA PRO A 119 7.69 4.80 -5.58
C PRO A 119 7.49 3.72 -6.67
N ALA A 120 8.01 2.52 -6.40
CA ALA A 120 7.70 1.34 -7.20
C ALA A 120 6.18 1.17 -7.32
N HIS A 121 5.70 0.86 -8.54
CA HIS A 121 4.27 0.75 -8.77
C HIS A 121 3.92 -0.32 -9.81
N PHE A 122 2.76 -0.94 -9.63
CA PHE A 122 2.26 -2.02 -10.48
C PHE A 122 0.81 -1.78 -10.88
N ALA A 123 0.50 -2.06 -12.14
CA ALA A 123 -0.85 -2.05 -12.68
C ALA A 123 -1.41 -3.48 -12.66
N THR A 124 -2.55 -3.70 -12.02
CA THR A 124 -3.12 -5.03 -11.80
C THR A 124 -4.63 -5.09 -12.07
N SER A 125 -5.09 -6.27 -12.49
CA SER A 125 -6.50 -6.62 -12.52
C SER A 125 -6.69 -7.99 -11.89
N ALA A 126 -7.39 -8.06 -10.77
CA ALA A 126 -7.78 -9.34 -10.17
C ALA A 126 -8.75 -10.11 -11.09
N ALA A 127 -9.71 -9.41 -11.71
CA ALA A 127 -10.71 -10.02 -12.59
C ALA A 127 -10.11 -10.64 -13.86
N LYS A 128 -9.09 -10.00 -14.43
CA LYS A 128 -8.39 -10.48 -15.64
C LYS A 128 -7.06 -11.19 -15.32
N LYS A 129 -6.72 -11.34 -14.04
CA LYS A 129 -5.45 -11.91 -13.56
C LYS A 129 -4.21 -11.25 -14.18
N LEU A 130 -4.26 -9.93 -14.39
CA LEU A 130 -3.16 -9.15 -14.97
C LEU A 130 -2.28 -8.55 -13.89
N GLY A 131 -0.96 -8.51 -14.13
CA GLY A 131 0.03 -7.84 -13.26
C GLY A 131 0.35 -8.56 -11.95
N ALA A 132 -0.40 -9.60 -11.59
CA ALA A 132 -0.23 -10.32 -10.34
C ALA A 132 1.12 -11.02 -10.25
N GLN A 133 1.59 -11.64 -11.34
CA GLN A 133 2.88 -12.34 -11.35
C GLN A 133 4.05 -11.38 -11.13
N GLN A 134 4.05 -10.23 -11.80
CA GLN A 134 5.10 -9.21 -11.67
C GLN A 134 5.12 -8.64 -10.25
N LEU A 135 3.95 -8.34 -9.69
CA LEU A 135 3.85 -7.89 -8.30
C LEU A 135 4.39 -8.95 -7.32
N LEU A 136 4.01 -10.22 -7.47
CA LEU A 136 4.48 -11.30 -6.60
C LEU A 136 6.00 -11.52 -6.69
N GLN A 137 6.57 -11.43 -7.89
CA GLN A 137 8.02 -11.51 -8.10
C GLN A 137 8.75 -10.36 -7.39
N TYR A 138 8.26 -9.14 -7.54
CA TYR A 138 8.79 -7.98 -6.82
C TYR A 138 8.72 -8.15 -5.29
N LEU A 139 7.57 -8.60 -4.76
CA LEU A 139 7.42 -8.85 -3.32
C LEU A 139 8.34 -9.97 -2.81
N ALA A 140 8.61 -10.99 -3.63
CA ALA A 140 9.58 -12.02 -3.29
C ALA A 140 11.00 -11.44 -3.17
N GLN A 141 11.41 -10.59 -4.12
CA GLN A 141 12.72 -9.92 -4.09
C GLN A 141 12.86 -8.99 -2.87
N ARG A 142 11.84 -8.16 -2.60
CA ARG A 142 11.81 -7.27 -1.43
C ARG A 142 11.97 -8.02 -0.11
N ARG A 143 11.25 -9.14 0.05
CA ARG A 143 11.36 -10.00 1.25
C ARG A 143 12.73 -10.67 1.38
N ALA A 144 13.27 -11.19 0.28
CA ALA A 144 14.60 -11.79 0.29
C ALA A 144 15.68 -10.77 0.71
N HIS A 145 15.60 -9.56 0.18
CA HIS A 145 16.51 -8.47 0.55
C HIS A 145 16.38 -8.09 2.03
N ALA A 146 15.16 -7.92 2.54
CA ALA A 146 14.94 -7.61 3.96
C ALA A 146 15.47 -8.71 4.90
N ALA A 147 15.29 -9.99 4.54
CA ALA A 147 15.81 -11.11 5.31
C ALA A 147 17.35 -11.10 5.38
N GLN A 148 18.02 -10.82 4.25
CA GLN A 148 19.48 -10.71 4.20
C GLN A 148 20.00 -9.54 5.05
N GLN A 149 19.32 -8.40 5.02
CA GLN A 149 19.68 -7.24 5.86
C GLN A 149 19.56 -7.57 7.35
N GLN A 150 18.47 -8.23 7.74
CA GLN A 150 18.25 -8.63 9.13
C GLN A 150 19.32 -9.63 9.61
N GLN A 151 19.70 -10.59 8.77
CA GLN A 151 20.77 -11.54 9.11
C GLN A 151 22.13 -10.86 9.29
N LYS A 152 22.46 -9.88 8.44
CA LYS A 152 23.69 -9.08 8.58
C LYS A 152 23.73 -8.30 9.89
N LEU A 153 22.62 -7.67 10.28
CA LEU A 153 22.51 -6.92 11.54
C LEU A 153 22.74 -7.83 12.76
N LEU A 154 22.17 -9.04 12.74
CA LEU A 154 22.36 -10.01 13.82
C LEU A 154 23.82 -10.49 13.92
N GLN A 155 24.49 -10.71 12.80
CA GLN A 155 25.90 -11.13 12.78
C GLN A 155 26.86 -10.04 13.32
N HIS A 156 26.58 -8.76 13.03
CA HIS A 156 27.40 -7.64 13.52
C HIS A 156 27.14 -7.26 14.98
N SER A 157 26.03 -7.72 15.58
CA SER A 157 25.69 -7.43 16.98
C SER A 157 26.35 -8.41 17.98
N ILE A 158 27.06 -9.42 17.48
CA ILE A 158 27.70 -10.51 18.25
C ILE A 158 29.24 -10.42 18.16
N SER A 159 29.77 -9.45 17.38
CA SER A 159 31.21 -9.14 17.27
C SER A 159 31.53 -7.88 18.06
#